data_AF-A0A958TZ74-F1
#
_entry.id   AF-A0A958TZ74-F1
#
_cell.length_a   1.000
_cell.length_b   1.000
_cell.length_c   1.000
_cell.angle_alpha   90.00
_cell.angle_beta   90.00
_cell.angle_gamma   90.00
#
_symmetry.space_group_name_H-M   'P 1'
#
loop_
_entity.id
_entity.type
_entity.pdbx_description
1 polymer ?
#
loop_
_entity_poly.entity_id
_entity_poly.type
_entity_poly.pdbx_seq_one_letter_code
_entity_poly.pdbx_strand_id
1 'polypeptide(L)'
;YSPAMTDFTIMVENNSYMFVTGPNVVKTVTNEEVTSEELGGASTHSTKSGVAHITSPNGVECLEDIKKLLSYMPQNNRETTPRLPYELGEELRTALNTIVPDNANKPYDMHDVIKGIIDEDSFFEVHKNFAENIIVGFARLGGRSIGIVANQPMVLAGCLDVNSSIKGARFVRFCDAFNIPLLVLEDVPGFLPGTDQEWNGIITHGA
;
A
#
# COMPACT_ATOMS: atom_id res chain seq x y z
N TYR A 1 5.18 12.24 16.88
CA TYR A 1 6.09 12.38 15.72
C TYR A 1 6.93 11.14 15.43
N SER A 2 7.47 10.41 16.42
CA SER A 2 8.30 9.22 16.13
C SER A 2 7.69 8.22 15.12
N PRO A 3 6.39 7.84 15.22
CA PRO A 3 5.78 6.96 14.21
C PRO A 3 5.74 7.51 12.78
N ALA A 4 5.82 8.83 12.59
CA ALA A 4 5.85 9.42 11.25
C ALA A 4 7.22 9.23 10.56
N MET A 5 8.27 9.04 11.36
CA MET A 5 9.66 8.86 10.90
C MET A 5 10.05 7.40 10.72
N THR A 6 9.26 6.45 11.25
CA THR A 6 9.45 5.02 11.00
C THR A 6 8.93 4.62 9.63
N ASP A 7 9.32 3.44 9.15
CA ASP A 7 8.98 2.99 7.79
C ASP A 7 7.51 2.61 7.64
N PHE A 8 6.95 1.90 8.62
CA PHE A 8 5.55 1.46 8.62
C PHE A 8 4.87 1.79 9.95
N THR A 9 3.57 2.09 9.85
CA THR A 9 2.69 2.36 10.98
C THR A 9 1.49 1.43 10.89
N ILE A 10 1.32 0.60 11.91
CA ILE A 10 0.21 -0.35 12.02
C ILE A 10 -0.67 0.09 13.18
N MET A 11 -1.98 0.17 12.94
CA MET A 11 -2.95 0.64 13.93
C MET A 11 -3.96 -0.45 14.25
N VAL A 12 -4.34 -0.56 15.54
CA VAL A 12 -5.40 -1.48 15.98
C VAL A 12 -6.74 -0.75 15.92
N GLU A 13 -7.70 -1.35 15.21
CA GLU A 13 -9.04 -0.80 15.03
C GLU A 13 -9.76 -0.57 16.35
N ASN A 14 -10.49 0.55 16.46
CA ASN A 14 -11.30 0.95 17.62
C ASN A 14 -10.54 1.02 18.96
N ASN A 15 -9.22 0.94 18.95
CA ASN A 15 -8.40 0.91 20.17
C ASN A 15 -7.10 1.73 20.05
N SER A 16 -6.86 2.37 18.90
CA SER A 16 -5.69 3.22 18.69
C SER A 16 -6.06 4.50 17.93
N TYR A 17 -5.41 5.60 18.32
CA TYR A 17 -5.67 6.94 17.78
C TYR A 17 -4.36 7.71 17.65
N MET A 18 -4.22 8.56 16.63
CA MET A 18 -3.10 9.49 16.50
C MET A 18 -3.59 10.87 16.06
N PHE A 19 -3.07 11.93 16.68
CA PHE A 19 -3.30 13.31 16.26
C PHE A 19 -2.24 14.20 16.90
N VAL A 20 -1.92 15.32 16.27
CA VAL A 20 -1.04 16.35 16.87
C VAL A 20 -1.76 17.08 17.99
N THR A 21 -3.05 17.36 17.76
CA THR A 21 -3.90 18.11 18.68
C THR A 21 -5.21 17.35 18.88
N GLY A 22 -5.62 17.11 20.12
CA GLY A 22 -6.80 16.31 20.42
C GLY A 22 -8.14 17.00 20.13
N PRO A 23 -9.25 16.24 20.07
CA PRO A 23 -10.55 16.76 19.64
C PRO A 23 -11.08 17.95 20.45
N ASN A 24 -10.81 17.99 21.76
CA ASN A 24 -11.24 19.09 22.62
C ASN A 24 -10.61 20.44 22.21
N VAL A 25 -9.35 20.41 21.77
CA VAL A 25 -8.65 21.62 21.32
C VAL A 25 -9.14 22.03 19.94
N VAL A 26 -9.37 21.07 19.04
CA VAL A 26 -10.01 21.31 17.73
C VAL A 26 -11.33 22.05 17.92
N LYS A 27 -12.22 21.51 18.77
CA LYS A 27 -13.50 22.16 19.10
C LYS A 27 -13.33 23.59 19.60
N THR A 28 -12.38 23.81 20.51
CA THR A 28 -12.19 25.14 21.13
C THR A 28 -11.65 26.17 20.14
N VAL A 29 -10.83 25.75 19.16
CA VAL A 29 -10.15 26.66 18.23
C VAL A 29 -10.93 26.87 16.92
N THR A 30 -11.54 25.81 16.40
CA THR A 30 -12.22 25.82 15.08
C THR A 30 -13.74 25.76 15.18
N ASN A 31 -14.30 25.54 16.38
CA ASN A 31 -15.72 25.19 16.59
C ASN A 31 -16.18 23.89 15.89
N GLU A 32 -15.24 23.02 15.53
CA GLU A 32 -15.54 21.72 14.92
C GLU A 32 -15.71 20.64 16.00
N GLU A 33 -16.85 19.95 15.98
CA GLU A 33 -17.09 18.80 16.86
C GLU A 33 -16.73 17.51 16.13
N VAL A 34 -15.77 16.77 16.70
CA VAL A 34 -15.27 15.51 16.13
C VAL A 34 -14.90 14.56 17.25
N THR A 35 -15.12 13.26 17.08
CA THR A 35 -14.67 12.24 18.04
C THR A 35 -13.20 11.88 17.82
N SER A 36 -12.57 11.19 18.78
CA SER A 36 -11.20 10.68 18.60
C SER A 36 -11.08 9.73 17.41
N GLU A 37 -12.09 8.89 17.16
CA GLU A 37 -12.12 7.94 16.05
C GLU A 37 -12.23 8.66 14.70
N GLU A 38 -13.14 9.63 14.61
CA GLU A 38 -13.29 10.41 13.38
C GLU A 38 -12.04 11.25 13.09
N LEU A 39 -11.43 11.85 14.12
CA LEU A 39 -10.27 12.71 13.96
C LEU A 39 -9.00 11.95 13.57
N GLY A 40 -8.76 10.79 14.19
CA GLY A 40 -7.47 10.12 14.10
C GLY A 40 -7.49 8.64 14.45
N GLY A 41 -8.63 7.97 14.29
CA GLY A 41 -8.74 6.52 14.42
C GLY A 41 -8.01 5.78 13.30
N ALA A 42 -7.89 4.46 13.46
CA ALA A 42 -7.21 3.59 12.50
C ALA A 42 -7.80 3.73 11.08
N SER A 43 -9.13 3.76 10.96
CA SER A 43 -9.83 3.89 9.68
C SER A 43 -9.57 5.24 9.01
N THR A 44 -9.63 6.35 9.75
CA THR A 44 -9.30 7.69 9.24
C THR A 44 -7.88 7.73 8.71
N HIS A 45 -6.93 7.13 9.44
CA HIS A 45 -5.55 7.13 9.02
C HIS A 45 -5.23 6.23 7.83
N SER A 46 -5.97 5.12 7.67
CA SER A 46 -5.77 4.18 6.57
C SER A 46 -6.55 4.52 5.31
N THR A 47 -7.55 5.41 5.38
CA THR A 47 -8.40 5.76 4.21
C THR A 47 -8.24 7.20 3.76
N LYS A 48 -8.07 8.15 4.69
CA LYS A 48 -8.04 9.58 4.36
C LYS A 48 -6.63 10.15 4.35
N SER A 49 -5.88 9.96 5.44
CA SER A 49 -4.58 10.64 5.59
C SER A 49 -3.37 9.86 5.05
N GLY A 50 -3.52 8.54 4.84
CA GLY A 50 -2.41 7.67 4.45
C GLY A 50 -1.30 7.53 5.51
N VAL A 51 -1.58 7.82 6.78
CA VAL A 51 -0.60 7.69 7.87
C VAL A 51 -0.49 6.23 8.35
N ALA A 52 -1.61 5.51 8.40
CA ALA A 52 -1.63 4.11 8.78
C ALA A 52 -1.48 3.25 7.52
N HIS A 53 -0.47 2.38 7.53
CA HIS A 53 -0.12 1.51 6.42
C HIS A 53 -0.96 0.23 6.45
N ILE A 54 -1.27 -0.25 7.65
CA ILE A 54 -2.05 -1.45 7.94
C ILE A 54 -2.98 -1.16 9.11
N THR A 55 -4.21 -1.66 9.05
CA THR A 55 -5.12 -1.72 10.19
C THR A 55 -5.35 -3.18 10.57
N SER A 56 -5.29 -3.46 11.86
CA SER A 56 -5.50 -4.80 12.39
C SER A 56 -6.72 -4.80 13.31
N PRO A 57 -7.60 -5.82 13.24
CA PRO A 57 -8.86 -5.82 13.98
C PRO A 57 -8.67 -5.90 15.50
N ASN A 58 -7.54 -6.44 15.96
CA ASN A 58 -7.18 -6.54 17.37
C ASN A 58 -5.66 -6.63 17.55
N GLY A 59 -5.21 -6.58 18.81
CA GLY A 59 -3.78 -6.60 19.14
C GLY A 59 -3.07 -7.92 18.81
N VAL A 60 -3.77 -9.06 18.80
CA VAL A 60 -3.16 -10.36 18.46
C VAL A 60 -2.86 -10.41 16.96
N GLU A 61 -3.84 -10.07 16.12
CA GLU A 61 -3.67 -9.99 14.67
C GLU A 61 -2.59 -8.96 14.29
N CYS A 62 -2.53 -7.82 15.00
CA CYS A 62 -1.48 -6.82 14.80
C CYS A 62 -0.07 -7.40 15.00
N LEU A 63 0.13 -8.28 15.99
CA LEU A 63 1.41 -8.94 16.19
C LEU A 63 1.74 -9.94 15.06
N GLU A 64 0.74 -10.64 14.53
CA GLU A 64 0.93 -11.53 13.38
C GLU A 64 1.23 -10.74 12.10
N ASP A 65 0.57 -9.60 11.87
CA ASP A 65 0.86 -8.67 10.78
C ASP A 65 2.29 -8.14 10.86
N ILE A 66 2.76 -7.78 12.06
CA ILE A 66 4.15 -7.35 12.28
C ILE A 66 5.13 -8.48 11.93
N LYS A 67 4.90 -9.71 12.41
CA LYS A 67 5.76 -10.86 12.08
C LYS A 67 5.78 -11.13 10.57
N LYS A 68 4.62 -11.09 9.93
CA LYS A 68 4.48 -11.29 8.49
C LYS A 68 5.23 -10.20 7.73
N LEU A 69 5.03 -8.93 8.07
CA LEU A 69 5.76 -7.79 7.47
C LEU A 69 7.29 -7.96 7.59
N LEU A 70 7.79 -8.25 8.80
CA LEU A 70 9.22 -8.44 9.05
C LEU A 70 9.81 -9.62 8.26
N SER A 71 9.00 -10.63 7.94
CA SER A 71 9.48 -11.78 7.15
C SER A 71 9.93 -11.41 5.74
N TYR A 72 9.45 -10.29 5.19
CA TYR A 72 9.80 -9.81 3.84
C TYR A 72 11.06 -8.95 3.82
N MET A 73 11.61 -8.58 4.98
CA MET A 73 12.69 -7.60 5.10
C MET A 73 14.00 -8.26 5.58
N PRO A 74 15.17 -7.75 5.15
CA PRO A 74 16.42 -8.10 5.80
C PRO A 74 16.49 -7.46 7.19
N GLN A 75 17.42 -7.93 8.03
CA GLN A 75 17.65 -7.32 9.34
C GLN A 75 18.25 -5.90 9.25
N ASN A 76 18.91 -5.58 8.13
CA ASN A 76 19.50 -4.27 7.86
C ASN A 76 19.78 -4.08 6.35
N ASN A 77 20.19 -2.87 5.96
CA ASN A 77 20.43 -2.48 4.57
C ASN A 77 21.68 -3.10 3.92
N ARG A 78 22.51 -3.86 4.64
CA ARG A 78 23.68 -4.55 4.09
C ARG A 78 23.40 -6.01 3.75
N GLU A 79 22.20 -6.48 4.08
CA GLU A 79 21.76 -7.84 3.87
C GLU A 79 20.62 -7.90 2.85
N THR A 80 20.27 -9.11 2.45
CA THR A 80 19.09 -9.40 1.63
C THR A 80 18.19 -10.35 2.39
N THR A 81 16.88 -10.25 2.20
CA THR A 81 15.92 -11.14 2.86
C THR A 81 16.22 -12.60 2.48
N PRO A 82 16.34 -13.52 3.46
CA PRO A 82 16.54 -14.94 3.18
C PRO A 82 15.45 -15.50 2.26
N ARG A 83 15.85 -16.33 1.30
CA ARG A 83 14.89 -17.03 0.44
C ARG A 83 14.22 -18.15 1.21
N LEU A 84 12.91 -18.29 1.05
CA LEU A 84 12.20 -19.47 1.50
C LEU A 84 12.42 -20.63 0.51
N PRO A 85 12.34 -21.89 0.97
CA PRO A 85 12.30 -23.03 0.07
C PRO A 85 11.17 -22.87 -0.94
N TYR A 86 11.46 -23.15 -2.20
CA TYR A 86 10.50 -23.13 -3.29
C TYR A 86 10.84 -24.25 -4.26
N GLU A 87 9.85 -25.07 -4.60
CA GLU A 87 9.98 -26.15 -5.58
C GLU A 87 9.36 -25.69 -6.89
N LEU A 88 10.17 -25.66 -7.96
CA LEU A 88 9.69 -25.29 -9.28
C LEU A 88 8.71 -26.34 -9.80
N GLY A 89 7.50 -25.88 -10.14
CA GLY A 89 6.45 -26.71 -10.72
C GLY A 89 6.18 -26.41 -12.19
N GLU A 90 4.94 -26.66 -12.61
CA GLU A 90 4.45 -26.18 -13.90
C GLU A 90 4.08 -24.70 -13.77
N GLU A 91 5.00 -23.82 -14.16
CA GLU A 91 4.85 -22.36 -14.01
C GLU A 91 3.97 -21.69 -15.08
N LEU A 92 3.08 -22.47 -15.70
CA LEU A 92 2.08 -21.94 -16.64
C LEU A 92 0.88 -21.38 -15.87
N ARG A 93 0.38 -20.23 -16.32
CA ARG A 93 -0.73 -19.52 -15.69
C ARG A 93 -1.81 -19.22 -16.73
N THR A 94 -2.50 -20.27 -17.17
CA THR A 94 -3.51 -20.18 -18.24
C THR A 94 -4.65 -19.23 -17.91
N ALA A 95 -4.98 -19.04 -16.63
CA ALA A 95 -5.96 -18.06 -16.16
C ALA A 95 -5.59 -16.61 -16.53
N LEU A 96 -4.29 -16.29 -16.63
CA LEU A 96 -3.83 -14.95 -17.01
C LEU A 96 -4.00 -14.66 -18.50
N ASN A 97 -4.20 -15.67 -19.35
CA ASN A 97 -4.38 -15.47 -20.80
C ASN A 97 -5.62 -14.66 -21.15
N THR A 98 -6.62 -14.61 -20.26
CA THR A 98 -7.92 -13.96 -20.50
C THR A 98 -8.24 -12.88 -19.47
N ILE A 99 -7.25 -12.45 -18.67
CA ILE A 99 -7.49 -11.49 -17.58
C ILE A 99 -7.74 -10.08 -18.10
N VAL A 100 -7.03 -9.68 -19.16
CA VAL A 100 -7.23 -8.40 -19.84
C VAL A 100 -8.47 -8.53 -20.75
N PRO A 101 -9.52 -7.73 -20.54
CA PRO A 101 -10.73 -7.82 -21.37
C PRO A 101 -10.50 -7.32 -22.80
N ASP A 102 -11.20 -7.90 -23.77
CA ASP A 102 -11.15 -7.45 -25.18
C ASP A 102 -11.63 -5.99 -25.37
N ASN A 103 -12.54 -5.54 -24.52
CA ASN A 103 -13.00 -4.15 -24.51
C ASN A 103 -12.06 -3.31 -23.64
N ALA A 104 -11.30 -2.42 -24.27
CA ALA A 104 -10.35 -1.52 -23.61
C ALA A 104 -10.95 -0.61 -22.53
N ASN A 105 -12.27 -0.38 -22.52
CA ASN A 105 -12.95 0.42 -21.49
C ASN A 105 -13.41 -0.42 -20.28
N LYS A 106 -13.23 -1.74 -20.31
CA LYS A 106 -13.63 -2.63 -19.23
C LYS A 106 -12.41 -2.88 -18.33
N PRO A 107 -12.45 -2.50 -17.04
CA PRO A 107 -11.35 -2.77 -16.11
C PRO A 107 -11.32 -4.25 -15.69
N TYR A 108 -10.21 -4.65 -15.09
CA TYR A 108 -10.00 -5.93 -14.42
C TYR A 108 -9.27 -5.71 -13.09
N ASP A 109 -9.34 -6.69 -12.18
CA ASP A 109 -8.68 -6.59 -10.89
C ASP A 109 -7.20 -6.95 -11.01
N MET A 110 -6.32 -5.97 -10.79
CA MET A 110 -4.88 -6.20 -10.79
C MET A 110 -4.43 -7.15 -9.66
N HIS A 111 -5.22 -7.33 -8.60
CA HIS A 111 -4.93 -8.36 -7.58
C HIS A 111 -4.94 -9.77 -8.17
N ASP A 112 -5.77 -10.04 -9.17
CA ASP A 112 -5.84 -11.36 -9.80
C ASP A 112 -4.59 -11.62 -10.67
N VAL A 113 -4.05 -10.58 -11.32
CA VAL A 113 -2.75 -10.65 -12.00
C VAL A 113 -1.64 -10.93 -10.99
N ILE A 114 -1.60 -10.15 -9.89
CA ILE A 114 -0.60 -10.32 -8.82
C ILE A 114 -0.63 -11.76 -8.29
N LYS A 115 -1.81 -12.26 -7.88
CA LYS A 115 -1.97 -13.63 -7.36
C LYS A 115 -1.57 -14.70 -8.37
N GLY A 116 -1.77 -14.45 -9.67
CA GLY A 116 -1.35 -15.37 -10.72
C GLY A 116 0.17 -15.45 -10.91
N ILE A 117 0.93 -14.44 -10.49
CA ILE A 117 2.38 -14.36 -10.70
C ILE A 117 3.18 -14.83 -9.47
N ILE A 118 2.75 -14.40 -8.27
CA ILE A 118 3.52 -14.60 -7.03
C ILE A 118 3.39 -16.03 -6.47
N ASP A 119 4.23 -16.35 -5.49
CA ASP A 119 4.09 -17.55 -4.67
C ASP A 119 2.75 -17.53 -3.92
N GLU A 120 2.10 -18.69 -3.79
CA GLU A 120 0.79 -18.83 -3.14
C GLU A 120 0.77 -18.24 -1.71
N ASP A 121 -0.34 -17.58 -1.36
CA ASP A 121 -0.60 -16.93 -0.07
C ASP A 121 0.48 -15.94 0.42
N SER A 122 1.35 -15.49 -0.50
CA SER A 122 2.49 -14.65 -0.15
C SER A 122 2.20 -13.15 -0.22
N PHE A 123 1.05 -12.71 -0.75
CA PHE A 123 0.78 -11.27 -0.83
C PHE A 123 0.51 -10.66 0.55
N PHE A 124 1.19 -9.56 0.82
CA PHE A 124 1.01 -8.72 2.00
C PHE A 124 0.88 -7.27 1.55
N GLU A 125 -0.36 -6.86 1.30
CA GLU A 125 -0.69 -5.54 0.79
C GLU A 125 -0.48 -4.45 1.84
N VAL A 126 0.08 -3.32 1.41
CA VAL A 126 0.36 -2.15 2.24
C VAL A 126 -0.46 -0.98 1.71
N HIS A 127 -1.01 -0.17 2.61
CA HIS A 127 -1.91 0.94 2.27
C HIS A 127 -3.11 0.48 1.45
N LYS A 128 -3.65 -0.70 1.75
CA LYS A 128 -4.77 -1.30 1.00
C LYS A 128 -5.96 -0.36 0.83
N ASN A 129 -6.28 0.44 1.85
CA ASN A 129 -7.45 1.31 1.86
C ASN A 129 -7.13 2.78 1.50
N PHE A 130 -5.89 3.10 1.10
CA PHE A 130 -5.44 4.46 0.77
C PHE A 130 -4.90 4.50 -0.65
N ALA A 131 -5.38 5.45 -1.47
CA ALA A 131 -5.01 5.57 -2.88
C ALA A 131 -5.11 4.22 -3.62
N GLU A 132 -6.31 3.66 -3.64
CA GLU A 132 -6.60 2.30 -4.14
C GLU A 132 -6.37 2.13 -5.65
N ASN A 133 -6.14 3.22 -6.39
CA ASN A 133 -5.72 3.27 -7.79
C ASN A 133 -4.26 2.78 -8.02
N ILE A 134 -3.47 2.65 -6.96
CA ILE A 134 -2.16 1.98 -6.99
C ILE A 134 -2.08 0.97 -5.86
N ILE A 135 -1.60 -0.23 -6.17
CA ILE A 135 -1.35 -1.31 -5.23
C ILE A 135 0.13 -1.31 -4.89
N VAL A 136 0.44 -1.38 -3.60
CA VAL A 136 1.80 -1.65 -3.13
C VAL A 136 1.77 -2.73 -2.06
N GLY A 137 2.82 -3.51 -1.96
CA GLY A 137 2.87 -4.58 -0.97
C GLY A 137 4.05 -5.51 -1.18
N PHE A 138 4.23 -6.43 -0.26
CA PHE A 138 5.28 -7.44 -0.36
C PHE A 138 4.70 -8.76 -0.84
N ALA A 139 5.51 -9.52 -1.57
CA ALA A 139 5.19 -10.89 -1.96
C ALA A 139 6.46 -11.75 -1.98
N ARG A 140 6.31 -13.01 -2.34
CA ARG A 140 7.45 -13.83 -2.76
C ARG A 140 7.29 -14.31 -4.18
N LEU A 141 8.43 -14.49 -4.85
CA LEU A 141 8.51 -15.10 -6.17
C LEU A 141 9.71 -16.05 -6.18
N GLY A 142 9.45 -17.35 -6.34
CA GLY A 142 10.46 -18.38 -6.21
C GLY A 142 11.14 -18.36 -4.84
N GLY A 143 10.37 -18.12 -3.78
CA GLY A 143 10.83 -18.00 -2.40
C GLY A 143 11.57 -16.70 -2.06
N ARG A 144 11.86 -15.83 -3.04
CA ARG A 144 12.55 -14.55 -2.83
C ARG A 144 11.52 -13.45 -2.48
N SER A 145 11.79 -12.68 -1.43
CA SER A 145 11.01 -11.48 -1.13
C SER A 145 11.09 -10.45 -2.26
N ILE A 146 9.94 -9.93 -2.67
CA ILE A 146 9.80 -8.87 -3.68
C ILE A 146 8.83 -7.80 -3.16
N GLY A 147 9.03 -6.55 -3.58
CA GLY A 147 8.04 -5.50 -3.47
C GLY A 147 7.23 -5.42 -4.77
N ILE A 148 5.94 -5.17 -4.67
CA ILE A 148 5.03 -5.02 -5.80
C ILE A 148 4.58 -3.56 -5.86
N VAL A 149 4.58 -3.01 -7.07
CA VAL A 149 3.94 -1.73 -7.39
C VAL A 149 3.10 -1.96 -8.63
N ALA A 150 1.79 -1.74 -8.55
CA ALA A 150 0.89 -2.05 -9.66
C ALA A 150 -0.25 -1.04 -9.78
N ASN A 151 -0.63 -0.66 -10.99
CA ASN A 151 -1.83 0.15 -11.21
C ASN A 151 -3.09 -0.69 -11.00
N GLN A 152 -4.17 -0.11 -10.49
CA GLN A 152 -5.45 -0.79 -10.31
C GLN A 152 -6.51 -0.18 -11.24
N PRO A 153 -6.75 -0.79 -12.43
CA PRO A 153 -7.72 -0.28 -13.39
C PRO A 153 -9.15 -0.16 -12.85
N MET A 154 -9.53 -0.95 -11.84
CA MET A 154 -10.86 -0.85 -11.22
C MET A 154 -11.09 0.45 -10.43
N VAL A 155 -10.03 1.19 -10.09
CA VAL A 155 -10.11 2.42 -9.31
C VAL A 155 -9.49 3.56 -10.09
N LEU A 156 -10.28 4.59 -10.40
CA LEU A 156 -9.85 5.75 -11.19
C LEU A 156 -9.14 5.36 -12.51
N ALA A 157 -9.53 4.23 -13.12
CA ALA A 157 -8.90 3.68 -14.32
C ALA A 157 -7.37 3.43 -14.18
N GLY A 158 -6.85 3.26 -12.96
CA GLY A 158 -5.42 3.07 -12.71
C GLY A 158 -4.57 4.34 -12.87
N CYS A 159 -5.19 5.52 -13.00
CA CYS A 159 -4.49 6.80 -13.09
C CYS A 159 -3.58 7.04 -11.88
N LEU A 160 -2.48 7.78 -12.08
CA LEU A 160 -1.69 8.34 -10.99
C LEU A 160 -2.22 9.70 -10.53
N ASP A 161 -2.13 9.98 -9.24
CA ASP A 161 -2.54 11.22 -8.58
C ASP A 161 -1.60 11.53 -7.41
N VAL A 162 -1.79 12.66 -6.72
CA VAL A 162 -0.91 13.06 -5.60
C VAL A 162 -0.75 11.95 -4.56
N ASN A 163 -1.84 11.28 -4.16
CA ASN A 163 -1.81 10.30 -3.08
C ASN A 163 -1.16 8.98 -3.51
N SER A 164 -1.49 8.49 -4.69
CA SER A 164 -0.90 7.27 -5.28
C SER A 164 0.58 7.46 -5.58
N SER A 165 1.00 8.64 -6.05
CA SER A 165 2.42 8.95 -6.24
C SER A 165 3.19 8.97 -4.92
N ILE A 166 2.69 9.62 -3.87
CA ILE A 166 3.33 9.61 -2.54
C ILE A 166 3.41 8.18 -1.97
N LYS A 167 2.31 7.40 -2.07
CA LYS A 167 2.23 6.00 -1.63
C LYS A 167 3.27 5.14 -2.34
N GLY A 168 3.28 5.18 -3.67
CA GLY A 168 4.21 4.42 -4.50
C GLY A 168 5.66 4.81 -4.26
N ALA A 169 5.95 6.11 -4.25
CA ALA A 169 7.32 6.63 -4.10
C ALA A 169 7.96 6.22 -2.77
N ARG A 170 7.25 6.36 -1.63
CA ARG A 170 7.80 5.96 -0.32
C ARG A 170 8.03 4.46 -0.27
N PHE A 171 7.13 3.65 -0.82
CA PHE A 171 7.27 2.20 -0.86
C PHE A 171 8.47 1.76 -1.72
N VAL A 172 8.64 2.34 -2.90
CA VAL A 172 9.79 2.11 -3.79
C VAL A 172 11.11 2.43 -3.08
N ARG A 173 11.19 3.61 -2.44
CA ARG A 173 12.39 4.03 -1.69
C ARG A 173 12.70 3.11 -0.52
N PHE A 174 11.69 2.61 0.18
CA PHE A 174 11.89 1.62 1.24
C PHE A 174 12.47 0.32 0.68
N CYS A 175 11.87 -0.21 -0.39
CA CYS A 175 12.34 -1.45 -1.02
C CYS A 175 13.80 -1.32 -1.49
N ASP A 176 14.14 -0.21 -2.16
CA ASP A 176 15.50 0.09 -2.59
C ASP A 176 16.49 0.16 -1.42
N ALA A 177 16.14 0.88 -0.35
CA ALA A 177 16.98 1.04 0.84
C ALA A 177 17.31 -0.28 1.54
N PHE A 178 16.49 -1.33 1.35
CA PHE A 178 16.65 -2.64 1.97
C PHE A 178 16.87 -3.78 0.94
N ASN A 179 17.33 -3.45 -0.27
CA ASN A 179 17.70 -4.43 -1.30
C ASN A 179 16.56 -5.39 -1.70
N ILE A 180 15.30 -4.95 -1.57
CA ILE A 180 14.12 -5.71 -1.96
C ILE A 180 13.83 -5.39 -3.44
N PRO A 181 13.92 -6.37 -4.35
CA PRO A 181 13.64 -6.15 -5.77
C PRO A 181 12.16 -5.80 -5.98
N LEU A 182 11.89 -5.00 -7.01
CA LEU A 182 10.54 -4.59 -7.38
C LEU A 182 10.02 -5.38 -8.58
N LEU A 183 8.76 -5.83 -8.49
CA LEU A 183 7.93 -6.24 -9.61
C LEU A 183 6.94 -5.11 -9.88
N VAL A 184 7.02 -4.53 -11.08
CA VAL A 184 6.15 -3.43 -11.49
C VAL A 184 5.16 -3.95 -12.53
N LEU A 185 3.86 -3.79 -12.28
CA LEU A 185 2.78 -4.18 -13.19
C LEU A 185 2.05 -2.92 -13.67
N GLU A 186 2.24 -2.60 -14.94
CA GLU A 186 1.82 -1.32 -15.51
C GLU A 186 0.50 -1.45 -16.28
N ASP A 187 -0.49 -0.67 -15.86
CA ASP A 187 -1.73 -0.40 -16.62
C ASP A 187 -2.22 1.01 -16.24
N VAL A 188 -1.50 2.00 -16.74
CA VAL A 188 -1.69 3.41 -16.40
C VAL A 188 -2.06 4.21 -17.65
N PRO A 189 -3.21 4.91 -17.67
CA PRO A 189 -3.57 5.78 -18.79
C PRO A 189 -2.86 7.15 -18.72
N GLY A 190 -2.36 7.52 -17.54
CA GLY A 190 -1.69 8.79 -17.27
C GLY A 190 -1.94 9.29 -15.85
N PHE A 191 -1.78 10.60 -15.65
CA PHE A 191 -2.15 11.29 -14.41
C PHE A 191 -3.61 11.73 -14.43
N LEU A 192 -4.25 11.72 -13.26
CA LEU A 192 -5.61 12.22 -13.07
C LEU A 192 -5.65 13.74 -13.33
N PRO A 193 -6.46 14.23 -14.29
CA PRO A 193 -6.59 15.66 -14.52
C PRO A 193 -7.48 16.32 -13.46
N GLY A 194 -7.23 17.59 -13.15
CA GLY A 194 -8.12 18.41 -12.32
C GLY A 194 -7.40 19.54 -11.59
N THR A 195 -8.09 20.67 -11.35
CA THR A 195 -7.52 21.81 -10.62
C THR A 195 -7.05 21.42 -9.23
N ASP A 196 -7.72 20.47 -8.59
CA ASP A 196 -7.33 19.98 -7.27
C ASP A 196 -5.98 19.27 -7.31
N GLN A 197 -5.64 18.54 -8.38
CA GLN A 197 -4.33 17.90 -8.52
C GLN A 197 -3.24 18.96 -8.73
N GLU A 198 -3.51 19.95 -9.59
CA GLU A 198 -2.59 21.06 -9.85
C GLU A 198 -2.30 21.88 -8.58
N TRP A 199 -3.35 22.26 -7.82
CA TRP A 199 -3.20 23.08 -6.61
C TRP A 199 -2.60 22.32 -5.43
N ASN A 200 -2.80 21.01 -5.37
CA ASN A 200 -2.12 20.15 -4.40
C ASN A 200 -0.73 19.71 -4.85
N GLY A 201 -0.18 20.28 -5.92
CA GLY A 201 1.23 20.13 -6.26
C GLY A 201 1.59 18.81 -6.95
N ILE A 202 0.73 18.30 -7.84
CA ILE A 202 0.99 17.06 -8.60
C ILE A 202 2.33 17.06 -9.34
N ILE A 203 2.83 18.22 -9.80
CA ILE A 203 4.15 18.34 -10.44
C ILE A 203 5.28 17.90 -9.49
N THR A 204 5.17 18.21 -8.19
CA THR A 204 6.18 17.83 -7.18
C THR A 204 5.92 16.44 -6.62
N HIS A 205 4.66 16.07 -6.39
CA HIS A 205 4.33 14.77 -5.80
C HIS A 205 4.35 13.62 -6.79
N GLY A 206 4.09 13.89 -8.06
CA GLY A 206 4.18 12.92 -9.16
C GLY A 206 5.61 12.64 -9.63
N ALA A 207 6.57 13.50 -9.28
CA ALA A 207 8.00 13.33 -9.55
C ALA A 207 8.71 12.58 -8.42
#